data_AF-A0A7X6XGJ1-F1
#
_entry.id   AF-A0A7X6XGJ1-F1
#
_cell.length_a   1.000
_cell.length_b   1.000
_cell.length_c   1.000
_cell.angle_alpha   90.00
_cell.angle_beta   90.00
_cell.angle_gamma   90.00
#
_symmetry.space_group_name_H-M   'P 1'
#
loop_
_entity.id
_entity.type
_entity.pdbx_description
1 polymer ?
#
loop_
_entity_poly.entity_id
_entity_poly.type
_entity_poly.pdbx_seq_one_letter_code
_entity_poly.pdbx_strand_id
1 'polypeptide(L)' 'MKDFIATDLKSENAILVGLITQEETEEQVIEYLDELDFLAETAKIKPVHRVMQRLTMQ' A
#
# COMPACT_ATOMS: atom_id res chain seq x y z
N MET A 1 -26.10 -18.21 24.24
CA MET A 1 -25.53 -18.27 22.88
C MET A 1 -24.36 -17.30 22.88
N LYS A 2 -23.14 -17.77 22.60
CA LYS A 2 -21.98 -16.88 22.40
C LYS A 2 -22.13 -16.35 20.98
N ASP A 3 -22.66 -15.14 20.86
CA ASP A 3 -22.70 -14.44 19.59
C ASP A 3 -21.25 -14.19 19.19
N PHE A 4 -20.75 -14.99 18.25
CA PHE A 4 -19.46 -14.75 17.62
C PHE A 4 -19.58 -13.39 16.91
N ILE A 5 -18.92 -12.37 17.46
CA ILE A 5 -18.72 -11.11 16.76
C ILE A 5 -17.89 -11.46 15.52
N ALA A 6 -18.56 -11.65 14.39
CA ALA A 6 -17.92 -11.72 13.10
C ALA A 6 -17.41 -10.31 12.80
N THR A 7 -16.17 -10.02 13.21
CA THR A 7 -15.42 -8.89 12.69
C THR A 7 -15.03 -9.25 11.26
N ASP A 8 -16.01 -9.19 10.36
CA ASP A 8 -15.78 -9.27 8.92
C ASP A 8 -15.02 -8.01 8.53
N LEU A 9 -13.69 -8.10 8.57
CA LEU A 9 -12.80 -7.08 8.03
C LEU A 9 -13.04 -7.08 6.52
N LYS A 10 -13.98 -6.24 6.08
CA LYS A 10 -14.19 -5.96 4.67
C LYS A 10 -12.83 -5.59 4.08
N SER A 11 -12.48 -6.28 3.00
CA SER A 11 -11.28 -5.96 2.25
C SER A 11 -11.48 -4.58 1.63
N GLU A 12 -10.88 -3.56 2.25
CA GLU A 12 -10.93 -2.19 1.75
C GLU A 12 -10.01 -2.10 0.53
N ASN A 13 -10.53 -1.50 -0.55
CA ASN A 13 -9.71 -1.21 -1.71
C ASN A 13 -8.71 -0.11 -1.36
N ALA A 14 -7.46 -0.25 -1.78
CA ALA A 14 -6.41 0.74 -1.54
C ALA A 14 -5.71 1.16 -2.83
N ILE A 15 -5.20 2.40 -2.83
CA ILE A 15 -4.25 2.88 -3.83
C ILE A 15 -2.90 2.96 -3.12
N LEU A 16 -1.89 2.28 -3.66
CA LEU A 16 -0.53 2.40 -3.15
C LEU A 16 0.14 3.60 -3.81
N VAL A 17 0.77 4.45 -3.00
CA VAL A 17 1.40 5.69 -3.46
C VAL A 17 2.86 5.70 -3.02
N GLY A 18 3.76 5.67 -4.00
CA GLY A 18 5.20 5.84 -3.80
C GLY A 18 5.59 7.29 -4.05
N LEU A 19 6.30 7.90 -3.11
CA LEU A 19 6.89 9.23 -3.28
C LEU A 19 8.38 9.06 -3.55
N ILE A 20 8.83 9.56 -4.71
CA ILE A 20 10.26 9.59 -5.03
C ILE A 20 10.81 10.93 -4.56
N THR A 21 11.57 10.89 -3.46
CA THR A 21 12.29 12.04 -2.91
C THR A 21 13.66 12.20 -3.59
N GLN A 22 14.47 13.16 -3.14
CA GLN A 22 15.83 13.36 -3.68
C GLN A 22 16.84 12.34 -3.15
N GLU A 23 16.53 11.66 -2.06
CA GLU A 23 17.42 10.72 -1.38
C GLU A 23 17.22 9.28 -1.87
N GLU A 24 16.17 9.04 -2.65
CA GLU A 24 15.72 7.72 -3.07
C GLU A 24 15.74 7.62 -4.61
N THR A 25 16.16 6.47 -5.11
CA THR A 25 16.02 6.12 -6.52
C THR A 25 14.60 5.65 -6.82
N GLU A 26 14.22 5.69 -8.09
CA GLU A 26 12.94 5.11 -8.53
C GLU A 26 12.86 3.60 -8.25
N GLU A 27 13.99 2.90 -8.35
CA GLU A 27 14.09 1.47 -8.09
C GLU A 27 13.84 1.14 -6.61
N GLN A 28 14.36 1.94 -5.67
CA GLN A 28 14.06 1.80 -4.24
C GLN A 28 12.57 1.99 -3.95
N VAL A 29 11.93 2.97 -4.58
CA VAL A 29 10.49 3.23 -4.37
C VAL A 29 9.63 2.09 -4.96
N ILE A 30 10.08 1.46 -6.05
CA ILE A 30 9.43 0.26 -6.59
C ILE A 30 9.52 -0.90 -5.58
N GLU A 31 10.71 -1.16 -5.03
CA GLU A 31 10.89 -2.21 -4.01
C GLU A 31 10.01 -1.96 -2.78
N TYR A 32 9.90 -0.71 -2.30
CA TYR A 32 9.02 -0.35 -1.19
C TYR A 32 7.54 -0.56 -1.52
N LEU A 33 7.12 -0.28 -2.76
CA LEU A 33 5.75 -0.55 -3.20
C LEU A 33 5.46 -2.05 -3.31
N ASP A 34 6.44 -2.86 -3.70
CA ASP A 34 6.34 -4.32 -3.73
C ASP A 34 6.24 -4.92 -2.32
N GLU A 35 7.04 -4.43 -1.38
CA GLU A 35 6.91 -4.80 0.03
C GLU A 35 5.55 -4.36 0.60
N LEU A 36 5.10 -3.14 0.30
CA LEU A 36 3.81 -2.63 0.76
C LEU A 36 2.62 -3.44 0.20
N ASP A 37 2.71 -3.92 -1.04
CA ASP A 37 1.69 -4.78 -1.66
C ASP A 37 1.63 -6.15 -0.97
N PHE A 38 2.80 -6.75 -0.67
CA PHE A 38 2.87 -7.95 0.16
C PHE A 38 2.23 -7.74 1.54
N LEU A 39 2.54 -6.63 2.21
CA LEU A 39 1.94 -6.30 3.51
C LEU A 39 0.42 -6.11 3.39
N ALA A 40 -0.06 -5.44 2.34
CA ALA A 40 -1.49 -5.25 2.10
C ALA A 40 -2.24 -6.58 1.94
N GLU A 41 -1.66 -7.56 1.23
CA GLU A 41 -2.21 -8.90 1.10
C GLU A 41 -2.39 -9.56 2.47
N THR A 42 -1.37 -9.50 3.34
CA THR A 42 -1.45 -10.07 4.70
C THR A 42 -2.51 -9.39 5.58
N ALA A 43 -2.77 -8.11 5.32
CA ALA A 43 -3.77 -7.31 6.03
C ALA A 43 -5.19 -7.45 5.46
N LYS A 44 -5.39 -8.31 4.43
CA LYS A 44 -6.63 -8.43 3.66
C LYS A 44 -7.06 -7.11 3.00
N ILE A 45 -6.12 -6.20 2.74
CA ILE A 45 -6.35 -5.00 1.94
C ILE A 45 -6.22 -5.39 0.47
N LYS A 46 -7.03 -4.79 -0.41
CA LYS A 46 -6.94 -5.03 -1.86
C LYS A 46 -6.38 -3.80 -2.57
N PRO A 47 -5.07 -3.77 -2.86
CA PRO A 47 -4.52 -2.79 -3.78
C PRO A 47 -5.20 -2.89 -5.14
N VAL A 48 -5.77 -1.78 -5.61
CA VAL A 48 -6.43 -1.69 -6.93
C VAL A 48 -5.67 -0.80 -7.90
N HIS A 49 -4.71 -0.03 -7.40
CA HIS A 49 -3.89 0.85 -8.23
C HIS A 49 -2.57 1.20 -7.53
N ARG A 50 -1.56 1.54 -8.33
CA ARG A 50 -0.24 2.00 -7.89
C ARG A 50 0.09 3.31 -8.59
N VAL A 51 0.53 4.30 -7.82
CA VAL A 51 0.97 5.61 -8.32
C VAL A 51 2.37 5.88 -7.79
N MET A 52 3.26 6.34 -8.64
CA MET A 52 4.54 6.90 -8.24
C MET A 52 4.58 8.38 -8.58
N GLN A 53 4.93 9.21 -7.61
CA GLN A 53 5.05 10.65 -7.78
C GLN A 53 6.44 11.11 -7.39
N ARG A 54 7.13 11.77 -8.32
CA ARG A 54 8.41 12.42 -8.05
C ARG A 54 8.19 13.80 -7.46
N LEU A 55 8.82 14.10 -6.34
CA LEU A 55 8.81 15.44 -5.76
C LEU A 55 9.91 16.28 -6.44
N THR A 56 9.50 17.35 -7.10
CA THR A 56 10.38 18.41 -7.57
C THR A 56 10.51 19.47 -6.47
N MET A 57 11.72 19.91 -6.12
CA MET A 57 11.87 21.12 -5.31
C MET A 57 11.33 22.32 -6.10
N GLN A 58 10.59 23.20 -5.42
CA GLN A 58 10.21 24.52 -5.95
C GLN A 58 11.30 25.55 -5.67
#